data_AF-A0AAD9J182-F1
#
_entry.id   AF-A0AAD9J182-F1
#
_cell.length_a   1.000
_cell.length_b   1.000
_cell.length_c   1.000
_cell.angle_alpha   90.00
_cell.angle_beta   90.00
_cell.angle_gamma   90.00
#
_symmetry.space_group_name_H-M   'P 1'
#
loop_
_entity.id
_entity.type
_entity.pdbx_description
1 polymer ?
#
loop_
_entity_poly.entity_id
_entity_poly.type
_entity_poly.pdbx_seq_one_letter_code
_entity_poly.pdbx_strand_id
1 'polypeptide(L)'
;MKVIQLFCLNPASIFFSAPYSEAMFAYFAYGGMLKAEESHFGSAACFFALSGATRSNGLLNVAFIWYKQLKNFIGIVRSFSEKEKNIVWKIFCRLVKTLLHCTWYTVIVIGPFFIYQYYASKLFCNRFASYRDLPVHVLNYGNTNHYKMPHTGISPWCREYLPVSYSYVQNKHWELGFLAYYQLKQLPNFILALPVVFIGIASGIWFLQNNFWCCVYLGLTSPNTESDKKTDESVHRPERVGSFYSSSNFVYLIHMLSLITFGMLYMHVQLYIYFLLSQVLTRLICCSCPVFYYFLAWITTNTNQSLPCNDSNAKVPCSGTEGEIGEQPVNKQAHTNQKMCENAGGQIQVFLEWEHSLTNRLVYIYLHLYFFVGIAAFSNFLPWT
;
A
#
# COMPACT_ATOMS: atom_id res chain seq x y z
N MET A 1 -0.52 -16.73 -2.85
CA MET A 1 -1.90 -16.89 -3.36
C MET A 1 -2.93 -16.16 -2.48
N LYS A 2 -2.98 -16.36 -1.15
CA LYS A 2 -3.94 -15.69 -0.23
C LYS A 2 -3.98 -14.16 -0.33
N VAL A 3 -2.84 -13.48 -0.45
CA VAL A 3 -2.78 -12.01 -0.61
C VAL A 3 -3.57 -11.52 -1.82
N ILE A 4 -3.47 -12.22 -2.96
CA ILE A 4 -4.15 -11.86 -4.21
C ILE A 4 -5.66 -12.02 -4.04
N GLN A 5 -6.11 -13.11 -3.39
CA GLN A 5 -7.53 -13.33 -3.10
C GLN A 5 -8.09 -12.23 -2.19
N LEU A 6 -7.34 -11.88 -1.14
CA LEU A 6 -7.69 -10.77 -0.24
C LEU A 6 -7.74 -9.42 -0.95
N PHE A 7 -6.87 -9.19 -1.93
CA PHE A 7 -6.92 -8.01 -2.78
C PHE A 7 -8.16 -8.03 -3.69
N CYS A 8 -8.54 -9.16 -4.29
CA CYS A 8 -9.73 -9.25 -5.13
C CYS A 8 -11.04 -9.07 -4.35
N LEU A 9 -11.10 -9.61 -3.12
CA LEU A 9 -12.29 -9.62 -2.27
C LEU A 9 -12.28 -8.49 -1.22
N ASN A 10 -11.48 -7.46 -1.44
CA ASN A 10 -11.36 -6.38 -0.47
C ASN A 10 -12.64 -5.52 -0.40
N PRO A 11 -12.89 -4.81 0.71
CA PRO A 11 -14.07 -3.97 0.86
C PRO A 11 -14.23 -2.89 -0.24
N ALA A 12 -13.14 -2.31 -0.73
CA ALA A 12 -13.12 -1.33 -1.80
C ALA A 12 -13.11 -1.92 -3.23
N SER A 13 -13.26 -3.24 -3.40
CA SER A 13 -13.12 -3.94 -4.70
C SER A 13 -14.03 -3.42 -5.81
N ILE A 14 -15.19 -2.89 -5.46
CA ILE A 14 -16.12 -2.30 -6.42
C ILE A 14 -15.57 -1.04 -7.06
N PHE A 15 -14.82 -0.22 -6.33
CA PHE A 15 -14.09 0.92 -6.88
C PHE A 15 -12.86 0.49 -7.69
N PHE A 16 -12.40 -0.76 -7.51
CA PHE A 16 -11.41 -1.36 -8.39
C PHE A 16 -12.00 -1.97 -9.66
N SER A 17 -13.30 -2.27 -9.67
CA SER A 17 -13.99 -2.91 -10.80
C SER A 17 -14.77 -1.92 -11.66
N ALA A 18 -15.29 -0.84 -11.06
CA ALA A 18 -15.93 0.27 -11.74
C ALA A 18 -14.88 1.26 -12.32
N PRO A 19 -15.24 2.10 -13.30
CA PRO A 19 -14.31 3.02 -13.98
C PRO A 19 -13.91 4.22 -13.09
N TYR A 20 -13.26 3.93 -11.97
CA TYR A 20 -12.70 4.88 -11.04
C TYR A 20 -11.16 4.88 -11.09
N SER A 21 -10.53 5.94 -10.55
CA SER A 21 -9.07 6.08 -10.58
C SER A 21 -8.35 5.16 -9.58
N GLU A 22 -9.07 4.56 -8.65
CA GLU A 22 -8.57 3.69 -7.58
C GLU A 22 -7.77 2.48 -8.09
N ALA A 23 -8.27 1.78 -9.11
CA ALA A 23 -7.57 0.62 -9.68
C ALA A 23 -6.25 1.05 -10.35
N MET A 24 -6.31 2.12 -11.14
CA MET A 24 -5.16 2.67 -11.84
C MET A 24 -4.12 3.21 -10.86
N PHE A 25 -4.57 3.88 -9.80
CA PHE A 25 -3.74 4.32 -8.69
C PHE A 25 -3.05 3.15 -8.01
N ALA A 26 -3.79 2.11 -7.62
CA ALA A 26 -3.24 0.94 -6.93
C ALA A 26 -2.18 0.23 -7.78
N TYR A 27 -2.44 0.05 -9.08
CA TYR A 27 -1.48 -0.52 -10.02
C TYR A 27 -0.17 0.28 -10.04
N PHE A 28 -0.25 1.60 -10.20
CA PHE A 28 0.94 2.44 -10.26
C PHE A 28 1.66 2.58 -8.92
N ALA A 29 0.92 2.70 -7.81
CA ALA A 29 1.49 2.78 -6.47
C ALA A 29 2.22 1.48 -6.11
N TYR A 30 1.58 0.32 -6.30
CA TYR A 30 2.20 -0.97 -5.98
C TYR A 30 3.35 -1.30 -6.91
N GLY A 31 3.21 -1.01 -8.22
CA GLY A 31 4.30 -1.15 -9.18
C GLY A 31 5.50 -0.28 -8.81
N GLY A 32 5.27 0.95 -8.35
CA GLY A 32 6.33 1.83 -7.86
C GLY A 32 7.02 1.32 -6.60
N MET A 33 6.25 0.80 -5.63
CA MET A 33 6.79 0.18 -4.40
C MET A 33 7.64 -1.06 -4.73
N LEU A 34 7.15 -1.92 -5.63
CA LEU A 34 7.91 -3.09 -6.09
C LEU A 34 9.23 -2.68 -6.76
N LYS A 35 9.19 -1.70 -7.68
CA LYS A 35 10.40 -1.20 -8.33
C LYS A 35 11.37 -0.53 -7.36
N ALA A 36 10.86 0.09 -6.29
CA ALA A 36 11.68 0.64 -5.22
C ALA A 36 12.38 -0.45 -4.39
N GLU A 37 11.72 -1.59 -4.14
CA GLU A 37 12.36 -2.76 -3.50
C GLU A 37 13.43 -3.39 -4.39
N GLU A 38 13.19 -3.46 -5.71
CA GLU A 38 14.18 -3.93 -6.69
C GLU A 38 15.33 -2.93 -6.93
N SER A 39 15.38 -1.80 -6.20
CA SER A 39 16.36 -0.72 -6.37
C SER A 39 16.37 -0.04 -7.74
N HIS A 40 15.30 -0.22 -8.54
CA HIS A 40 15.09 0.46 -9.82
C HIS A 40 14.40 1.82 -9.61
N PHE A 41 15.10 2.77 -8.98
CA PHE A 41 14.53 4.05 -8.53
C PHE A 41 13.99 4.94 -9.66
N GLY A 42 14.57 4.87 -10.87
CA GLY A 42 14.05 5.60 -12.02
C GLY A 42 12.66 5.13 -12.44
N SER A 43 12.49 3.81 -12.58
CA SER A 43 11.18 3.22 -12.86
C SER A 43 10.20 3.45 -11.71
N ALA A 44 10.65 3.31 -10.46
CA ALA A 44 9.82 3.61 -9.29
C ALA A 44 9.30 5.06 -9.31
N ALA A 45 10.15 6.04 -9.63
CA ALA A 45 9.75 7.44 -9.74
C ALA A 45 8.71 7.66 -10.85
N CYS A 46 8.86 7.02 -12.02
CA CYS A 46 7.86 7.10 -13.09
C CYS A 46 6.51 6.51 -12.67
N PHE A 47 6.52 5.33 -12.03
CA PHE A 47 5.30 4.71 -11.51
C PHE A 47 4.65 5.59 -10.43
N PHE A 48 5.44 6.16 -9.52
CA PHE A 48 4.91 7.09 -8.51
C PHE A 48 4.39 8.40 -9.11
N ALA A 49 5.03 8.94 -10.15
CA ALA A 49 4.52 10.09 -10.88
C ALA A 49 3.16 9.79 -11.52
N LEU A 50 3.02 8.63 -12.18
CA LEU A 50 1.74 8.19 -12.73
C LEU A 50 0.69 7.99 -11.63
N SER A 51 1.07 7.43 -10.47
CA SER A 51 0.17 7.34 -9.32
C SER A 51 -0.30 8.73 -8.87
N GLY A 52 0.59 9.72 -8.80
CA GLY A 52 0.28 11.12 -8.49
C GLY A 52 -0.62 11.80 -9.52
N ALA A 53 -0.46 11.44 -10.80
CA ALA A 53 -1.32 11.92 -11.89
C ALA A 53 -2.74 11.36 -11.79
N THR A 54 -2.91 10.13 -11.27
CA THR A 54 -4.24 9.55 -11.05
C THR A 54 -4.93 10.12 -9.83
N ARG A 55 -4.18 10.36 -8.75
CA ARG A 55 -4.66 10.81 -7.44
C ARG A 55 -3.55 11.53 -6.68
N SER A 56 -3.88 12.63 -6.02
CA SER A 56 -2.95 13.44 -5.21
C SER A 56 -2.23 12.66 -4.10
N ASN A 57 -2.86 11.60 -3.56
CA ASN A 57 -2.23 10.72 -2.54
C ASN A 57 -0.91 10.13 -3.02
N GLY A 58 -0.72 9.97 -4.34
CA GLY A 58 0.51 9.46 -4.93
C GLY A 58 1.73 10.34 -4.68
N LEU A 59 1.54 11.63 -4.34
CA LEU A 59 2.64 12.51 -3.96
C LEU A 59 3.38 12.01 -2.71
N LEU A 60 2.68 11.36 -1.79
CA LEU A 60 3.27 10.79 -0.58
C LEU A 60 4.24 9.64 -0.87
N ASN A 61 4.10 8.99 -2.04
CA ASN A 61 4.96 7.86 -2.42
C ASN A 61 6.42 8.27 -2.63
N VAL A 62 6.70 9.57 -2.79
CA VAL A 62 8.09 10.09 -2.83
C VAL A 62 8.88 9.70 -1.58
N ALA A 63 8.20 9.57 -0.43
CA ALA A 63 8.82 9.18 0.84
C ALA A 63 9.47 7.79 0.78
N PHE A 64 8.93 6.86 -0.03
CA PHE A 64 9.53 5.53 -0.20
C PHE A 64 10.91 5.60 -0.87
N ILE A 65 11.07 6.46 -1.88
CA ILE A 65 12.36 6.66 -2.54
C ILE A 65 13.36 7.25 -1.54
N TRP A 66 12.97 8.30 -0.82
CA TRP A 66 13.81 8.92 0.19
C TRP A 66 14.25 7.92 1.27
N TYR A 67 13.31 7.13 1.78
CA TYR A 67 13.59 6.12 2.79
C TYR A 67 14.61 5.08 2.30
N LYS A 68 14.41 4.52 1.10
CA LYS A 68 15.31 3.50 0.53
C LYS A 68 16.68 4.07 0.21
N GLN A 69 16.75 5.29 -0.31
CA GLN A 69 18.01 5.99 -0.58
C GLN A 69 18.78 6.29 0.71
N LEU A 70 18.08 6.69 1.77
CA LEU A 70 18.67 6.89 3.10
C LEU A 70 19.19 5.57 3.69
N LYS A 71 18.41 4.48 3.60
CA LYS A 71 18.84 3.15 4.04
C LYS A 71 20.09 2.68 3.29
N ASN A 72 20.14 2.86 1.98
CA ASN A 72 21.31 2.55 1.15
C ASN A 72 22.52 3.41 1.54
N PHE A 73 22.32 4.70 1.76
CA PHE A 73 23.39 5.60 2.21
C PHE A 73 23.98 5.17 3.54
N ILE A 74 23.15 4.88 4.54
CA ILE A 74 23.60 4.43 5.87
C ILE A 74 24.33 3.08 5.78
N GLY A 75 23.83 2.15 4.96
CA GLY A 75 24.50 0.87 4.71
C GLY A 75 25.91 1.05 4.13
N ILE A 76 26.06 1.95 3.15
CA ILE A 76 27.37 2.28 2.56
C ILE A 76 28.28 2.94 3.59
N VAL A 77 27.76 3.90 4.38
CA VAL A 77 28.56 4.59 5.40
C VAL A 77 29.11 3.61 6.43
N ARG A 78 28.32 2.61 6.84
CA ARG A 78 28.76 1.55 7.76
C ARG A 78 29.77 0.59 7.15
N SER A 79 29.76 0.41 5.83
CA SER A 79 30.71 -0.48 5.16
C SER A 79 32.13 0.10 5.08
N PHE A 80 32.30 1.41 5.35
CA PHE A 80 33.62 2.02 5.35
C PHE A 80 34.43 1.57 6.57
N SER A 81 35.64 1.08 6.31
CA SER A 81 36.60 0.75 7.35
C SER A 81 37.30 2.02 7.87
N GLU A 82 37.56 2.08 9.18
CA GLU A 82 38.30 3.18 9.83
C GLU A 82 39.71 3.42 9.23
N LYS A 83 40.28 2.43 8.55
CA LYS A 83 41.60 2.53 7.91
C LYS A 83 41.58 3.24 6.54
N GLU A 84 40.41 3.61 6.03
CA GLU A 84 40.32 4.30 4.73
C GLU A 84 40.79 5.76 4.81
N LYS A 85 41.78 6.12 3.98
CA LYS A 85 42.14 7.52 3.75
C LYS A 85 40.98 8.27 3.07
N ASN A 86 40.80 9.53 3.45
CA ASN A 86 39.79 10.46 2.90
C ASN A 86 38.33 10.01 3.12
N ILE A 87 38.04 9.25 4.18
CA ILE A 87 36.69 8.75 4.51
C ILE A 87 35.63 9.86 4.55
N VAL A 88 35.95 11.01 5.18
CA VAL A 88 35.03 12.16 5.29
C VAL A 88 34.65 12.69 3.90
N TRP A 89 35.63 12.84 3.01
CA TRP A 89 35.39 13.32 1.64
C TRP A 89 34.54 12.32 0.84
N LYS A 90 34.82 11.01 0.96
CA LYS A 90 34.01 9.96 0.31
C LYS A 90 32.57 9.99 0.80
N ILE A 91 32.34 10.10 2.11
CA ILE A 91 31.01 10.20 2.70
C ILE A 91 30.30 11.45 2.18
N PHE A 92 30.98 12.60 2.16
CA PHE A 92 30.43 13.85 1.65
C PHE A 92 30.02 13.75 0.18
N CYS A 93 30.90 13.24 -0.70
CA CYS A 93 30.56 13.05 -2.12
C CYS A 93 29.38 12.09 -2.31
N ARG A 94 29.28 11.02 -1.50
CA ARG A 94 28.15 10.09 -1.52
C ARG A 94 26.86 10.73 -1.04
N LEU A 95 26.92 11.57 -0.01
CA LEU A 95 25.76 12.32 0.50
C LEU A 95 25.24 13.26 -0.59
N VAL A 96 26.11 14.08 -1.19
CA VAL A 96 25.74 15.00 -2.28
C VAL A 96 25.11 14.24 -3.44
N LYS A 97 25.71 13.13 -3.88
CA LYS A 97 25.14 12.29 -4.96
C LYS A 97 23.76 11.74 -4.58
N THR A 98 23.59 11.28 -3.35
CA THR A 98 22.31 10.75 -2.86
C THR A 98 21.24 11.84 -2.84
N LEU A 99 21.57 13.04 -2.35
CA LEU A 99 20.66 14.19 -2.32
C LEU A 99 20.26 14.62 -3.73
N LEU A 100 21.22 14.70 -4.67
CA LEU A 100 20.93 15.02 -6.07
C LEU A 100 19.96 14.01 -6.70
N HIS A 101 20.17 12.72 -6.47
CA HIS A 101 19.25 11.67 -6.93
C HIS A 101 17.86 11.81 -6.28
N CYS A 102 17.78 12.01 -4.96
CA CYS A 102 16.51 12.19 -4.26
C CYS A 102 15.73 13.41 -4.79
N THR A 103 16.41 14.54 -4.99
CA THR A 103 15.80 15.75 -5.57
C THR A 103 15.31 15.49 -6.99
N TRP A 104 16.11 14.85 -7.84
CA TRP A 104 15.74 14.50 -9.21
C TRP A 104 14.47 13.62 -9.25
N TYR A 105 14.43 12.54 -8.47
CA TYR A 105 13.26 11.68 -8.41
C TYR A 105 12.04 12.39 -7.82
N THR A 106 12.24 13.29 -6.85
CA THR A 106 11.16 14.10 -6.28
C THR A 106 10.52 14.98 -7.35
N VAL A 107 11.33 15.65 -8.19
CA VAL A 107 10.84 16.46 -9.32
C VAL A 107 10.00 15.62 -10.29
N ILE A 108 10.43 14.39 -10.59
CA ILE A 108 9.66 13.48 -11.45
C ILE A 108 8.31 13.13 -10.82
N VAL A 109 8.28 12.77 -9.54
CA VAL A 109 7.05 12.35 -8.84
C VAL A 109 6.04 13.49 -8.70
N ILE A 110 6.50 14.70 -8.36
CA ILE A 110 5.62 15.87 -8.18
C ILE A 110 5.26 16.56 -9.50
N GLY A 111 6.00 16.30 -10.58
CA GLY A 111 5.81 16.93 -11.89
C GLY A 111 4.36 16.95 -12.39
N PRO A 112 3.64 15.82 -12.40
CA PRO A 112 2.24 15.78 -12.84
C PRO A 112 1.32 16.71 -12.04
N PHE A 113 1.55 16.85 -10.73
CA PHE A 113 0.78 17.77 -9.89
C PHE A 113 0.99 19.23 -10.31
N PHE A 114 2.24 19.63 -10.58
CA PHE A 114 2.54 20.99 -11.05
C PHE A 114 2.02 21.26 -12.47
N ILE A 115 2.06 20.26 -13.35
CA ILE A 115 1.46 20.36 -14.70
C ILE A 115 -0.04 20.60 -14.59
N TYR A 116 -0.74 19.81 -13.76
CA TYR A 116 -2.16 20.01 -13.49
C TYR A 116 -2.44 21.40 -12.88
N GLN A 117 -1.65 21.81 -11.90
CA GLN A 117 -1.83 23.11 -11.25
C GLN A 117 -1.62 24.29 -12.22
N TYR A 118 -0.67 24.17 -13.15
CA TYR A 118 -0.48 25.12 -14.23
C TYR A 118 -1.69 25.17 -15.18
N TYR A 119 -2.19 23.99 -15.59
CA TYR A 119 -3.39 23.89 -16.42
C TYR A 119 -4.61 24.53 -15.74
N ALA A 120 -4.86 24.20 -14.47
CA ALA A 120 -5.95 24.79 -13.69
C ALA A 120 -5.81 26.31 -13.56
N SER A 121 -4.60 26.82 -13.36
CA SER A 121 -4.32 28.26 -13.30
C SER A 121 -4.62 28.95 -14.64
N LYS A 122 -4.20 28.36 -15.76
CA LYS A 122 -4.53 28.88 -17.09
C LYS A 122 -6.04 28.95 -17.34
N LEU A 123 -6.78 27.97 -16.84
CA LEU A 123 -8.22 27.86 -17.04
C LEU A 123 -9.05 28.77 -16.11
N PHE A 124 -8.66 28.92 -14.84
CA PHE A 124 -9.48 29.62 -13.83
C PHE A 124 -8.90 30.96 -13.35
N CYS A 125 -7.62 31.25 -13.61
CA CYS A 125 -6.97 32.49 -13.18
C CYS A 125 -6.76 33.51 -14.31
N ASN A 126 -7.08 33.16 -15.56
CA ASN A 126 -7.02 34.07 -16.69
C ASN A 126 -8.40 34.66 -17.01
N ARG A 127 -8.51 36.00 -17.09
CA ARG A 127 -9.78 36.68 -17.45
C ARG A 127 -10.26 36.37 -18.86
N PHE A 128 -9.34 35.97 -19.75
CA PHE A 128 -9.61 35.64 -21.14
C PHE A 128 -9.62 34.13 -21.39
N ALA A 129 -9.69 33.30 -20.34
CA ALA A 129 -9.80 31.85 -20.51
C ALA A 129 -11.04 31.52 -21.35
N SER A 130 -10.80 30.96 -22.54
CA SER A 130 -11.87 30.62 -23.47
C SER A 130 -12.66 29.42 -22.95
N TYR A 131 -13.96 29.59 -22.78
CA TYR A 131 -14.90 28.51 -22.48
C TYR A 131 -15.32 27.74 -23.74
N ARG A 132 -14.87 28.18 -24.92
CA ARG A 132 -15.28 27.60 -26.21
C ARG A 132 -14.79 26.16 -26.40
N ASP A 133 -13.76 25.77 -25.66
CA ASP A 133 -13.19 24.42 -25.72
C ASP A 133 -13.89 23.45 -24.75
N LEU A 134 -14.82 23.92 -23.90
CA LEU A 134 -15.58 23.05 -22.99
C LEU A 134 -16.82 22.47 -23.68
N PRO A 135 -17.10 21.16 -23.52
CA PRO A 135 -18.33 20.58 -24.01
C PRO A 135 -19.57 21.26 -23.42
N VAL A 136 -20.59 21.51 -24.26
CA VAL A 136 -21.82 22.22 -23.88
C VAL A 136 -22.52 21.57 -22.68
N HIS A 137 -22.51 20.23 -22.59
CA HIS A 137 -23.13 19.52 -21.47
C HIS A 137 -22.46 19.81 -20.12
N VAL A 138 -21.12 19.94 -20.08
CA VAL A 138 -20.38 20.31 -18.86
C VAL A 138 -20.71 21.74 -18.46
N LEU A 139 -20.83 22.64 -19.45
CA LEU A 139 -21.20 24.02 -19.22
C LEU A 139 -22.60 24.14 -18.60
N ASN A 140 -23.58 23.45 -19.19
CA ASN A 140 -24.96 23.44 -18.71
C ASN A 140 -25.06 22.84 -17.32
N TYR A 141 -24.38 21.71 -17.07
CA TYR A 141 -24.38 21.08 -15.75
C TYR A 141 -23.75 21.98 -14.69
N GLY A 142 -22.60 22.58 -14.99
CA GLY A 142 -21.92 23.49 -14.07
C GLY A 142 -22.74 24.74 -13.75
N ASN A 143 -23.40 25.32 -14.76
CA ASN A 143 -24.25 26.49 -14.59
C ASN A 143 -25.52 26.17 -13.78
N THR A 144 -26.14 25.01 -14.04
CA THR A 144 -27.34 24.56 -13.31
C THR A 144 -27.05 24.32 -11.83
N ASN A 145 -25.87 23.79 -11.50
CA ASN A 145 -25.45 23.53 -10.13
C ASN A 145 -24.71 24.72 -9.47
N HIS A 146 -24.70 25.89 -10.12
CA HIS A 146 -24.00 27.10 -9.63
C HIS A 146 -22.52 26.89 -9.29
N TYR A 147 -21.83 26.03 -10.05
CA TYR A 147 -20.39 25.82 -9.88
C TYR A 147 -19.58 26.98 -10.45
N LYS A 148 -18.36 27.14 -9.93
CA LYS A 148 -17.41 28.11 -10.45
C LYS A 148 -16.89 27.63 -11.81
N MET A 149 -17.29 28.29 -12.88
CA MET A 149 -16.88 27.96 -14.25
C MET A 149 -15.83 28.95 -14.80
N PRO A 150 -15.01 28.56 -15.78
CA PRO A 150 -13.97 29.43 -16.36
C PRO A 150 -14.49 30.79 -16.85
N HIS A 151 -15.71 30.82 -17.40
CA HIS A 151 -16.36 32.05 -17.90
C HIS A 151 -17.00 32.93 -16.82
N THR A 152 -17.17 32.41 -15.59
CA THR A 152 -17.81 33.14 -14.47
C THR A 152 -16.83 34.05 -13.72
N GLY A 153 -15.69 34.36 -14.35
CA GLY A 153 -14.61 35.19 -13.80
C GLY A 153 -13.57 34.42 -12.98
N ILE A 154 -12.55 35.15 -12.53
CA ILE A 154 -11.39 34.58 -11.81
C ILE A 154 -11.83 33.85 -10.54
N SER A 155 -11.23 32.70 -10.27
CA SER A 155 -11.45 31.95 -9.04
C SER A 155 -10.76 32.59 -7.81
N PRO A 156 -11.36 32.56 -6.60
CA PRO A 156 -10.78 33.20 -5.42
C PRO A 156 -9.37 32.71 -5.06
N TRP A 157 -9.10 31.41 -5.24
CA TRP A 157 -7.81 30.79 -4.93
C TRP A 157 -6.65 31.33 -5.76
N CYS A 158 -6.92 32.00 -6.88
CA CYS A 158 -5.90 32.66 -7.68
C CYS A 158 -5.28 33.88 -6.98
N ARG A 159 -5.92 34.40 -5.92
CA ARG A 159 -5.45 35.57 -5.14
C ARG A 159 -4.83 35.17 -3.80
N GLU A 160 -4.84 33.88 -3.46
CA GLU A 160 -4.23 33.39 -2.24
C GLU A 160 -2.71 33.41 -2.36
N TYR A 161 -2.02 33.55 -1.21
CA TYR A 161 -0.55 33.54 -1.15
C TYR A 161 0.05 32.30 -1.81
N LEU A 162 -0.61 31.15 -1.65
CA LEU A 162 -0.26 29.91 -2.32
C LEU A 162 -1.44 29.48 -3.21
N PRO A 163 -1.43 29.79 -4.52
CA PRO A 163 -2.57 29.57 -5.41
C PRO A 163 -2.65 28.10 -5.84
N VAL A 164 -3.14 27.24 -4.94
CA VAL A 164 -3.33 25.80 -5.16
C VAL A 164 -4.81 25.51 -5.31
N SER A 165 -5.19 25.04 -6.51
CA SER A 165 -6.59 24.76 -6.86
C SER A 165 -7.16 23.63 -6.00
N TYR A 166 -6.33 22.61 -5.73
CA TYR A 166 -6.71 21.45 -4.95
C TYR A 166 -7.19 21.82 -3.54
N SER A 167 -6.38 22.56 -2.77
CA SER A 167 -6.72 22.98 -1.41
C SER A 167 -8.02 23.80 -1.34
N TYR A 168 -8.24 24.69 -2.32
CA TYR A 168 -9.47 25.45 -2.42
C TYR A 168 -10.70 24.56 -2.65
N VAL A 169 -10.62 23.64 -3.63
CA VAL A 169 -11.72 22.71 -3.95
C VAL A 169 -12.02 21.83 -2.74
N GLN A 170 -10.99 21.32 -2.07
CA GLN A 170 -11.14 20.53 -0.85
C GLN A 170 -11.87 21.32 0.26
N ASN A 171 -11.44 22.54 0.53
CA ASN A 171 -12.06 23.36 1.58
C ASN A 171 -13.50 23.76 1.21
N LYS A 172 -13.75 24.10 -0.06
CA LYS A 172 -15.06 24.60 -0.51
C LYS A 172 -16.14 23.52 -0.56
N HIS A 173 -15.76 22.29 -0.91
CA HIS A 173 -16.73 21.20 -1.13
C HIS A 173 -16.70 20.13 -0.05
N TRP A 174 -15.57 19.94 0.63
CA TRP A 174 -15.41 18.90 1.64
C TRP A 174 -15.22 19.45 3.06
N GLU A 175 -15.07 20.77 3.23
CA GLU A 175 -14.97 21.44 4.54
C GLU A 175 -13.96 20.74 5.49
N LEU A 176 -12.75 20.44 4.99
CA LEU A 176 -11.72 19.77 5.79
C LEU A 176 -11.40 20.55 7.07
N GLY A 177 -11.48 19.90 8.23
CA GLY A 177 -11.25 20.54 9.53
C GLY A 177 -10.81 19.54 10.59
N PHE A 178 -9.93 19.99 11.51
CA PHE A 178 -9.45 19.17 12.63
C PHE A 178 -10.59 18.85 13.60
N LEU A 179 -10.91 17.57 13.76
CA LEU A 179 -11.97 17.05 14.66
C LEU A 179 -13.39 17.63 14.43
N ALA A 180 -13.60 18.41 13.36
CA ALA A 180 -14.91 18.95 13.00
C ALA A 180 -15.95 17.85 12.70
N TYR A 181 -15.46 16.62 12.48
CA TYR A 181 -16.22 15.43 12.10
C TYR A 181 -16.83 14.63 13.27
N TYR A 182 -16.60 14.96 14.54
CA TYR A 182 -17.10 14.11 15.63
C TYR A 182 -18.51 14.54 16.10
N GLN A 183 -19.57 14.08 15.42
CA GLN A 183 -20.96 14.23 15.86
C GLN A 183 -21.63 12.86 16.13
N LEU A 184 -22.49 12.78 17.16
CA LEU A 184 -23.19 11.53 17.56
C LEU A 184 -24.04 10.92 16.43
N LYS A 185 -24.54 11.75 15.50
CA LYS A 185 -25.32 11.31 14.34
C LYS A 185 -24.50 10.49 13.32
N GLN A 186 -23.19 10.42 13.47
CA GLN A 186 -22.27 9.74 12.55
C GLN A 186 -21.73 8.40 13.11
N LEU A 187 -22.25 7.92 14.24
CA LEU A 187 -21.82 6.66 14.87
C LEU A 187 -21.84 5.43 13.92
N PRO A 188 -22.85 5.24 13.04
CA PRO A 188 -22.86 4.11 12.10
C PRO A 188 -21.68 4.08 11.13
N ASN A 189 -21.13 5.24 10.74
CA ASN A 189 -19.94 5.32 9.87
C ASN A 189 -18.69 4.78 10.56
N PHE A 190 -18.53 5.01 11.86
CA PHE A 190 -17.36 4.49 12.57
C PHE A 190 -17.36 2.96 12.58
N ILE A 191 -18.54 2.33 12.67
CA ILE A 191 -18.70 0.88 12.74
C ILE A 191 -18.22 0.18 11.45
N LEU A 192 -18.52 0.73 10.27
CA LEU A 192 -18.14 0.10 9.00
C LEU A 192 -16.63 0.25 8.69
N ALA A 193 -16.01 1.35 9.13
CA ALA A 193 -14.56 1.57 8.96
C ALA A 193 -13.73 0.83 10.01
N LEU A 194 -14.37 0.51 11.16
CA LEU A 194 -13.73 -0.04 12.35
C LEU A 194 -12.86 -1.25 12.03
N PRO A 195 -13.26 -2.22 11.19
CA PRO A 195 -12.43 -3.40 10.94
C PRO A 195 -11.11 -3.04 10.24
N VAL A 196 -11.13 -2.18 9.21
CA VAL A 196 -9.92 -1.79 8.48
C VAL A 196 -8.99 -0.98 9.37
N VAL A 197 -9.54 -0.03 10.14
CA VAL A 197 -8.79 0.78 11.10
C VAL A 197 -8.21 -0.09 12.21
N PHE A 198 -9.02 -1.00 12.78
CA PHE A 198 -8.60 -1.93 13.83
C PHE A 198 -7.49 -2.86 13.34
N ILE A 199 -7.64 -3.47 12.16
CA ILE A 199 -6.61 -4.33 11.56
C ILE A 199 -5.32 -3.53 11.33
N GLY A 200 -5.43 -2.30 10.81
CA GLY A 200 -4.29 -1.42 10.59
C GLY A 200 -3.54 -1.09 11.88
N ILE A 201 -4.25 -0.65 12.92
CA ILE A 201 -3.65 -0.33 14.23
C ILE A 201 -3.07 -1.59 14.90
N ALA A 202 -3.81 -2.71 14.87
CA ALA A 202 -3.35 -3.98 15.43
C ALA A 202 -2.06 -4.45 14.76
N SER A 203 -1.95 -4.30 13.44
CA SER A 203 -0.72 -4.61 12.70
C SER A 203 0.47 -3.76 13.17
N GLY A 204 0.22 -2.48 13.47
CA GLY A 204 1.20 -1.55 14.03
C GLY A 204 1.70 -1.98 15.41
N ILE A 205 0.75 -2.28 16.30
CA ILE A 205 1.04 -2.73 17.68
C ILE A 205 1.82 -4.04 17.66
N TRP A 206 1.38 -5.02 16.87
CA TRP A 206 2.07 -6.31 16.76
C TRP A 206 3.48 -6.15 16.21
N PHE A 207 3.68 -5.30 15.21
CA PHE A 207 5.01 -5.02 14.70
C PHE A 207 5.90 -4.36 15.77
N LEU A 208 5.39 -3.36 16.50
CA LEU A 208 6.14 -2.66 17.54
C LEU A 208 6.57 -3.59 18.67
N GLN A 209 5.68 -4.46 19.13
CA GLN A 209 5.98 -5.41 20.22
C GLN A 209 7.09 -6.41 19.85
N ASN A 210 7.13 -6.85 18.60
CA ASN A 210 8.11 -7.84 18.14
C ASN A 210 9.42 -7.20 17.62
N ASN A 211 9.38 -5.93 17.19
CA ASN A 211 10.49 -5.23 16.54
C ASN A 211 10.76 -3.85 17.14
N PHE A 212 10.76 -3.73 18.47
CA PHE A 212 10.94 -2.45 19.16
C PHE A 212 12.19 -1.69 18.69
N TRP A 213 13.35 -2.36 18.66
CA TRP A 213 14.61 -1.77 18.23
C TRP A 213 14.60 -1.32 16.76
N CYS A 214 13.94 -2.09 15.89
CA CYS A 214 13.75 -1.68 14.49
C CYS A 214 12.95 -0.36 14.42
N CYS A 215 11.91 -0.20 15.24
CA CYS A 215 11.11 1.02 15.29
C CYS A 215 11.93 2.22 15.80
N VAL A 216 12.77 2.01 16.84
CA VAL A 216 13.68 3.05 17.36
C VAL A 216 14.68 3.50 16.29
N TYR A 217 15.26 2.56 15.53
CA TYR A 217 16.17 2.86 14.43
C TYR A 217 15.47 3.19 13.11
N LEU A 218 14.15 3.39 13.11
CA LEU A 218 13.32 3.66 11.92
C LEU A 218 13.50 2.64 10.78
N GLY A 219 13.91 1.40 11.09
CA GLY A 219 14.25 0.36 10.11
C GLY A 219 15.44 0.71 9.20
N LEU A 220 16.17 1.78 9.49
CA LEU A 220 17.35 2.23 8.76
C LEU A 220 18.58 1.37 9.05
N THR A 221 18.54 0.62 10.15
CA THR A 221 19.59 -0.27 10.61
C THR A 221 19.02 -1.66 10.79
N SER A 222 19.59 -2.66 10.11
CA SER A 222 19.38 -4.05 10.49
C SER A 222 20.41 -4.38 11.58
N PRO A 223 20.00 -4.80 12.80
CA PRO A 223 20.96 -5.07 13.87
C PRO A 223 21.89 -6.27 13.62
N ASN A 224 21.67 -7.11 12.61
CA ASN A 224 22.50 -8.29 12.37
C ASN A 224 22.84 -8.43 10.87
N THR A 225 24.06 -8.08 10.48
CA THR A 225 24.69 -8.65 9.27
C THR A 225 26.11 -9.17 9.56
N GLU A 226 26.61 -9.01 10.80
CA GLU A 226 27.93 -9.52 11.23
C GLU A 226 27.86 -10.64 12.28
N SER A 227 26.77 -10.71 13.06
CA SER A 227 26.53 -11.76 14.07
C SER A 227 25.98 -13.07 13.51
N ASP A 228 25.36 -13.07 12.32
CA ASP A 228 24.86 -14.30 11.68
C ASP A 228 25.96 -15.10 10.98
N LYS A 229 27.18 -14.57 10.80
CA LYS A 229 28.30 -15.33 10.22
C LYS A 229 29.14 -16.12 11.22
N LYS A 230 28.95 -15.91 12.53
CA LYS A 230 29.79 -16.55 13.58
C LYS A 230 29.07 -17.58 14.44
N THR A 231 27.77 -17.77 14.25
CA THR A 231 26.96 -18.71 15.07
C THR A 231 26.25 -19.78 14.25
N ASP A 232 26.62 -19.91 12.97
CA ASP A 232 25.93 -20.72 11.95
C ASP A 232 26.50 -22.15 11.80
N GLU A 233 27.01 -22.74 12.88
CA GLU A 233 27.37 -24.18 12.91
C GLU A 233 26.43 -25.04 13.78
N SER A 234 25.47 -24.45 14.49
CA SER A 234 24.48 -25.26 15.20
C SER A 234 23.13 -24.58 15.26
N VAL A 235 22.11 -25.28 14.74
CA VAL A 235 20.69 -24.90 14.64
C VAL A 235 20.35 -24.07 13.41
N HIS A 236 20.20 -24.75 12.27
CA HIS A 236 19.39 -24.29 11.13
C HIS A 236 17.97 -23.91 11.61
N ARG A 237 17.77 -22.65 11.97
CA ARG A 237 16.44 -22.03 11.98
C ARG A 237 16.32 -21.33 10.63
N PRO A 238 15.50 -21.84 9.67
CA PRO A 238 15.42 -21.23 8.36
C PRO A 238 14.96 -19.78 8.54
N GLU A 239 15.73 -18.84 7.99
CA GLU A 239 15.26 -17.48 7.77
C GLU A 239 13.89 -17.58 7.09
N ARG A 240 12.81 -17.21 7.80
CA ARG A 240 11.46 -17.21 7.23
C ARG A 240 11.38 -16.11 6.19
N VAL A 241 11.74 -16.45 4.95
CA VAL A 241 11.39 -15.69 3.75
C VAL A 241 9.87 -15.43 3.82
N GLY A 242 9.46 -14.19 4.07
CA GLY A 242 8.05 -13.80 4.17
C GLY A 242 7.48 -13.54 5.57
N SER A 243 8.31 -13.41 6.62
CA SER A 243 7.79 -12.95 7.92
C SER A 243 7.32 -11.48 7.85
N PHE A 244 6.09 -11.20 8.30
CA PHE A 244 5.53 -9.85 8.41
C PHE A 244 6.47 -8.89 9.17
N TYR A 245 7.25 -9.43 10.10
CA TYR A 245 8.21 -8.71 10.94
C TYR A 245 9.49 -8.26 10.23
N SER A 246 9.64 -8.49 8.92
CA SER A 246 10.81 -8.01 8.18
C SER A 246 10.98 -6.49 8.28
N SER A 247 12.21 -6.02 8.47
CA SER A 247 12.54 -4.58 8.54
C SER A 247 12.15 -3.82 7.26
N SER A 248 12.01 -4.52 6.13
CA SER A 248 11.56 -3.93 4.87
C SER A 248 10.08 -3.51 4.90
N ASN A 249 9.24 -4.15 5.71
CA ASN A 249 7.82 -3.82 5.83
C ASN A 249 7.55 -2.55 6.65
N PHE A 250 8.55 -2.09 7.42
CA PHE A 250 8.41 -0.97 8.33
C PHE A 250 7.90 0.31 7.65
N VAL A 251 8.51 0.69 6.52
CA VAL A 251 8.14 1.93 5.81
C VAL A 251 6.70 1.91 5.31
N TYR A 252 6.24 0.75 4.82
CA TYR A 252 4.86 0.58 4.35
C TYR A 252 3.86 0.58 5.50
N LEU A 253 4.24 0.03 6.65
CA LEU A 253 3.44 0.06 7.87
C LEU A 253 3.26 1.49 8.39
N ILE A 254 4.35 2.26 8.49
CA ILE A 254 4.30 3.67 8.90
C ILE A 254 3.47 4.50 7.93
N HIS A 255 3.62 4.28 6.62
CA HIS A 255 2.77 4.92 5.62
C HIS A 255 1.29 4.62 5.87
N MET A 256 0.92 3.35 6.08
CA MET A 256 -0.46 2.96 6.37
C MET A 256 -1.00 3.61 7.65
N LEU A 257 -0.24 3.56 8.75
CA LEU A 257 -0.63 4.19 10.02
C LEU A 257 -0.78 5.71 9.88
N SER A 258 0.07 6.34 9.08
CA SER A 258 0.00 7.78 8.80
C SER A 258 -1.27 8.13 8.03
N LEU A 259 -1.65 7.33 7.03
CA LEU A 259 -2.90 7.52 6.28
C LEU A 259 -4.14 7.26 7.15
N ILE A 260 -4.09 6.25 8.04
CA ILE A 260 -5.17 6.02 9.03
C ILE A 260 -5.31 7.23 9.95
N THR A 261 -4.20 7.71 10.52
CA THR A 261 -4.20 8.87 11.42
C THR A 261 -4.71 10.13 10.71
N PHE A 262 -4.20 10.40 9.51
CA PHE A 262 -4.64 11.53 8.69
C PHE A 262 -6.15 11.43 8.38
N GLY A 263 -6.61 10.25 7.98
CA GLY A 263 -8.02 10.03 7.68
C GLY A 263 -8.94 10.21 8.88
N MET A 264 -8.55 9.74 10.05
CA MET A 264 -9.34 9.87 11.28
C MET A 264 -9.37 11.31 11.83
N LEU A 265 -8.36 12.13 11.54
CA LEU A 265 -8.24 13.49 12.08
C LEU A 265 -8.74 14.59 11.13
N TYR A 266 -8.54 14.42 9.82
CA TYR A 266 -8.68 15.50 8.84
C TYR A 266 -9.68 15.24 7.73
N MET A 267 -10.01 13.99 7.41
CA MET A 267 -11.02 13.72 6.37
C MET A 267 -12.42 13.98 6.93
N HIS A 268 -12.86 15.23 6.82
CA HIS A 268 -14.25 15.64 6.98
C HIS A 268 -15.02 15.25 5.72
N VAL A 269 -16.12 14.50 5.86
CA VAL A 269 -17.10 14.33 4.79
C VAL A 269 -18.44 14.77 5.35
N GLN A 270 -18.76 16.04 5.11
CA GLN A 270 -20.08 16.59 5.33
C GLN A 270 -20.84 16.56 4.03
N LEU A 271 -21.74 15.58 3.92
CA LEU A 271 -23.02 15.76 3.26
C LEU A 271 -23.93 14.65 3.76
N TYR A 272 -25.24 14.90 3.71
CA TYR A 272 -26.28 13.92 3.96
C TYR A 272 -25.87 12.58 3.35
N ILE A 273 -25.92 11.54 4.18
CA ILE A 273 -25.77 10.10 3.93
C ILE A 273 -24.70 9.44 4.82
N TYR A 274 -25.24 8.78 5.82
CA TYR A 274 -24.62 8.11 6.96
C TYR A 274 -23.79 6.86 6.64
N PHE A 275 -23.27 6.72 5.41
CA PHE A 275 -22.50 5.55 4.95
C PHE A 275 -21.16 5.90 4.26
N LEU A 276 -20.97 7.15 3.85
CA LEU A 276 -19.90 7.55 2.91
C LEU A 276 -18.50 7.65 3.55
N LEU A 277 -18.41 7.99 4.84
CA LEU A 277 -17.12 8.33 5.45
C LEU A 277 -16.22 7.11 5.68
N SER A 278 -16.81 5.96 6.00
CA SER A 278 -16.09 4.70 6.20
C SER A 278 -15.41 4.22 4.93
N GLN A 279 -16.00 4.53 3.79
CA GLN A 279 -15.53 4.06 2.50
C GLN A 279 -14.34 4.86 2.00
N VAL A 280 -14.31 6.17 2.21
CA VAL A 280 -13.20 7.00 1.72
C VAL A 280 -11.89 6.56 2.37
N LEU A 281 -11.88 6.35 3.68
CA LEU A 281 -10.70 5.83 4.38
C LEU A 281 -10.37 4.39 3.96
N THR A 282 -11.37 3.52 3.85
CA THR A 282 -11.16 2.14 3.41
C THR A 282 -10.58 2.06 2.00
N ARG A 283 -11.11 2.84 1.05
CA ARG A 283 -10.58 3.00 -0.32
C ARG A 283 -9.15 3.49 -0.29
N LEU A 284 -8.87 4.54 0.50
CA LEU A 284 -7.53 5.11 0.63
C LEU A 284 -6.51 4.07 1.08
N ILE A 285 -6.81 3.30 2.12
CA ILE A 285 -5.90 2.27 2.65
C ILE A 285 -5.78 1.11 1.66
N CYS A 286 -6.92 0.59 1.18
CA CYS A 286 -6.96 -0.55 0.27
C CYS A 286 -6.24 -0.30 -1.06
N CYS A 287 -6.13 0.95 -1.53
CA CYS A 287 -5.42 1.28 -2.77
C CYS A 287 -3.97 1.74 -2.56
N SER A 288 -3.63 2.30 -1.38
CA SER A 288 -2.31 2.86 -1.12
C SER A 288 -1.37 1.89 -0.37
N CYS A 289 -1.90 0.90 0.35
CA CYS A 289 -1.12 0.12 1.31
C CYS A 289 -1.19 -1.40 1.04
N PRO A 290 -0.24 -1.99 0.29
CA PRO A 290 -0.23 -3.43 0.05
C PRO A 290 0.04 -4.24 1.33
N VAL A 291 0.70 -3.61 2.33
CA VAL A 291 0.99 -4.21 3.65
C VAL A 291 -0.26 -4.64 4.40
N PHE A 292 -1.40 -4.00 4.14
CA PHE A 292 -2.69 -4.39 4.71
C PHE A 292 -3.05 -5.84 4.33
N TYR A 293 -2.93 -6.18 3.05
CA TYR A 293 -3.19 -7.52 2.53
C TYR A 293 -2.13 -8.52 2.98
N TYR A 294 -0.87 -8.10 3.10
CA TYR A 294 0.19 -8.95 3.64
C TYR A 294 -0.06 -9.33 5.10
N PHE A 295 -0.48 -8.38 5.93
CA PHE A 295 -0.81 -8.65 7.33
C PHE A 295 -2.01 -9.60 7.47
N LEU A 296 -3.07 -9.36 6.70
CA LEU A 296 -4.24 -10.24 6.68
C LEU A 296 -3.89 -11.65 6.23
N ALA A 297 -3.08 -11.80 5.18
CA ALA A 297 -2.61 -13.11 4.73
C ALA A 297 -1.74 -13.80 5.80
N TRP A 298 -0.93 -13.04 6.53
CA TRP A 298 -0.06 -13.57 7.58
C TRP A 298 -0.86 -14.07 8.79
N ILE A 299 -1.84 -13.31 9.29
CA ILE A 299 -2.73 -13.76 10.39
C ILE A 299 -3.47 -15.04 9.99
N THR A 300 -4.01 -15.06 8.78
CA THR A 300 -4.83 -16.18 8.29
C THR A 300 -4.02 -17.43 7.93
N THR A 301 -2.69 -17.30 7.82
CA THR A 301 -1.79 -18.43 7.56
C THR A 301 -1.16 -18.96 8.85
N ASN A 302 -0.78 -18.09 9.79
CA ASN A 302 -0.20 -18.53 11.07
C ASN A 302 -1.21 -19.26 11.96
N THR A 303 -2.48 -18.86 11.92
CA THR A 303 -3.56 -19.56 12.65
C THR A 303 -3.78 -20.99 12.16
N ASN A 304 -3.41 -21.30 10.90
CA ASN A 304 -3.48 -22.67 10.37
C ASN A 304 -2.28 -23.52 10.82
N GLN A 305 -1.13 -22.93 11.17
CA GLN A 305 0.04 -23.64 11.68
C GLN A 305 -0.03 -23.97 13.18
N SER A 306 -0.94 -23.34 13.93
CA SER A 306 -1.11 -23.58 15.37
C SER A 306 -2.01 -24.77 15.73
N LEU A 307 -2.47 -25.54 14.75
CA LEU A 307 -3.08 -26.86 15.00
C LEU A 307 -1.95 -27.87 15.24
N PRO A 308 -1.80 -28.46 16.44
CA PRO A 308 -0.89 -29.57 16.60
C PRO A 308 -1.34 -30.68 15.64
N CYS A 309 -0.44 -31.14 14.77
CA CYS A 309 -0.62 -32.37 14.03
C CYS A 309 -0.65 -33.54 15.04
N ASN A 310 -1.80 -33.76 15.67
CA ASN A 310 -2.10 -35.01 16.36
C ASN A 310 -2.70 -35.97 15.31
N ASP A 311 -1.86 -36.41 14.37
CA ASP A 311 -2.10 -37.63 13.62
C ASP A 311 -0.95 -38.60 13.89
N SER A 312 -0.81 -38.97 15.16
CA SER A 312 -0.25 -40.26 15.53
C SER A 312 -1.35 -41.30 15.40
N ASN A 313 -1.72 -41.65 14.15
CA ASN A 313 -2.37 -42.92 13.76
C ASN A 313 -2.77 -42.91 12.26
N ALA A 314 -1.78 -42.89 11.37
CA ALA A 314 -1.97 -43.39 10.01
C ALA A 314 -0.81 -44.35 9.69
N LYS A 315 -0.96 -45.60 10.15
CA LYS A 315 -0.16 -46.73 9.66
C LYS A 315 -0.46 -46.90 8.18
N VAL A 316 0.47 -46.51 7.32
CA VAL A 316 0.58 -47.09 5.97
C VAL A 316 1.56 -48.26 6.08
N PRO A 317 1.18 -49.49 5.74
CA PRO A 317 2.09 -50.62 5.78
C PRO A 317 3.07 -50.53 4.61
N CYS A 318 4.35 -50.32 4.92
CA CYS A 318 5.42 -50.64 3.98
C CYS A 318 5.56 -52.18 3.94
N SER A 319 5.10 -52.81 2.87
CA SER A 319 5.50 -54.17 2.48
C SER A 319 6.51 -54.07 1.34
N GLY A 320 7.72 -54.57 1.57
CA GLY A 320 8.84 -54.46 0.65
C GLY A 320 8.87 -55.49 -0.48
N THR A 321 9.89 -55.34 -1.30
CA THR A 321 10.64 -56.44 -1.93
C THR A 321 12.06 -55.95 -2.19
N GLU A 322 13.02 -56.74 -1.71
CA GLU A 322 14.46 -56.57 -1.79
C GLU A 322 15.01 -56.79 -3.21
N GLY A 323 16.20 -56.24 -3.49
CA GLY A 323 16.96 -56.51 -4.72
C GLY A 323 18.24 -55.68 -4.88
N GLU A 324 19.29 -56.07 -4.16
CA GLU A 324 20.73 -56.09 -4.51
C GLU A 324 21.53 -54.83 -4.99
N ILE A 325 22.39 -54.37 -4.06
CA ILE A 325 23.85 -54.04 -4.10
C ILE A 325 24.51 -53.61 -5.43
N GLY A 326 25.18 -52.44 -5.40
CA GLY A 326 26.28 -52.05 -6.31
C GLY A 326 26.83 -50.64 -6.04
N GLU A 327 28.16 -50.50 -5.92
CA GLU A 327 28.95 -49.36 -5.42
C GLU A 327 29.00 -48.09 -6.33
N GLN A 328 29.49 -46.98 -5.74
CA GLN A 328 29.66 -45.59 -6.24
C GLN A 328 30.58 -45.42 -7.51
N PRO A 329 30.92 -44.20 -8.07
CA PRO A 329 30.59 -42.80 -7.71
C PRO A 329 30.28 -41.79 -8.88
N VAL A 330 29.76 -40.60 -8.48
CA VAL A 330 29.95 -39.23 -9.02
C VAL A 330 29.94 -38.99 -10.56
N ASN A 331 28.92 -38.28 -11.07
CA ASN A 331 29.14 -37.08 -11.91
C ASN A 331 27.90 -36.16 -12.09
N LYS A 332 28.18 -34.87 -12.31
CA LYS A 332 27.26 -33.74 -12.50
C LYS A 332 26.48 -33.80 -13.82
N GLN A 333 25.20 -33.42 -13.79
CA GLN A 333 24.47 -32.54 -14.76
C GLN A 333 22.98 -32.56 -14.35
N ALA A 334 22.42 -31.45 -13.85
CA ALA A 334 21.78 -30.39 -14.63
C ALA A 334 20.62 -30.88 -15.52
N HIS A 335 19.44 -30.31 -15.24
CA HIS A 335 18.17 -30.38 -15.97
C HIS A 335 17.18 -31.51 -15.65
N THR A 336 15.93 -31.04 -15.50
CA THR A 336 14.65 -31.74 -15.64
C THR A 336 14.14 -32.47 -14.40
N ASN A 337 13.26 -31.80 -13.63
CA ASN A 337 11.84 -32.18 -13.60
C ASN A 337 11.01 -31.10 -12.90
N GLN A 338 10.84 -30.01 -13.65
CA GLN A 338 9.66 -29.17 -13.62
C GLN A 338 8.51 -29.97 -14.25
N LYS A 339 7.73 -30.69 -13.44
CA LYS A 339 6.41 -31.24 -13.85
C LYS A 339 5.62 -31.65 -12.60
N MET A 340 4.31 -31.34 -12.65
CA MET A 340 3.25 -31.60 -11.66
C MET A 340 3.09 -30.59 -10.52
N CYS A 341 2.35 -29.51 -10.81
CA CYS A 341 1.02 -29.28 -10.22
C CYS A 341 0.27 -28.24 -11.06
N GLU A 342 0.01 -28.56 -12.33
CA GLU A 342 -1.18 -28.04 -13.00
C GLU A 342 -2.35 -28.87 -12.49
N ASN A 343 -3.09 -28.33 -11.52
CA ASN A 343 -4.43 -28.82 -11.22
C ASN A 343 -5.34 -27.60 -11.11
N ALA A 344 -6.24 -27.47 -12.08
CA ALA A 344 -7.35 -26.52 -12.07
C ALA A 344 -8.29 -26.70 -10.85
N GLY A 345 -8.10 -27.75 -10.03
CA GLY A 345 -8.73 -27.94 -8.72
C GLY A 345 -8.09 -27.16 -7.55
N GLY A 346 -6.89 -26.59 -7.72
CA GLY A 346 -6.19 -25.86 -6.66
C GLY A 346 -6.86 -24.53 -6.29
N GLN A 347 -7.62 -23.91 -7.20
CA GLN A 347 -8.35 -22.68 -6.89
C GLN A 347 -9.54 -22.95 -5.94
N ILE A 348 -10.23 -24.08 -6.09
CA ILE A 348 -11.37 -24.47 -5.24
C ILE A 348 -10.89 -24.93 -3.85
N GLN A 349 -9.77 -25.65 -3.79
CA GLN A 349 -9.20 -26.14 -2.52
C GLN A 349 -8.73 -24.99 -1.60
N VAL A 350 -8.24 -23.89 -2.16
CA VAL A 350 -7.81 -22.71 -1.37
C VAL A 350 -9.02 -21.93 -0.80
N PHE A 351 -10.19 -21.98 -1.43
CA PHE A 351 -11.42 -21.40 -0.84
C PHE A 351 -11.90 -22.21 0.38
N LEU A 352 -11.68 -23.52 0.38
CA LEU A 352 -12.02 -24.42 1.50
C LEU A 352 -11.10 -24.27 2.72
N GLU A 353 -9.91 -23.70 2.59
CA GLU A 353 -8.98 -23.49 3.72
C GLU A 353 -9.38 -22.38 4.72
N TRP A 354 -10.42 -21.58 4.42
CA TRP A 354 -10.87 -20.48 5.28
C TRP A 354 -11.70 -20.96 6.49
N GLU A 355 -12.10 -22.22 6.54
CA GLU A 355 -13.06 -22.73 7.53
C GLU A 355 -12.47 -23.13 8.89
N HIS A 356 -11.15 -23.25 9.04
CA HIS A 356 -10.57 -23.92 10.22
C HIS A 356 -10.38 -23.04 11.48
N SER A 357 -10.28 -21.71 11.35
CA SER A 357 -10.04 -20.80 12.48
C SER A 357 -11.14 -19.74 12.59
N LEU A 358 -11.55 -19.40 13.83
CA LEU A 358 -12.52 -18.33 14.10
C LEU A 358 -12.10 -17.01 13.44
N THR A 359 -10.81 -16.68 13.48
CA THR A 359 -10.26 -15.48 12.85
C THR A 359 -10.43 -15.52 11.33
N ASN A 360 -10.18 -16.68 10.70
CA ASN A 360 -10.34 -16.84 9.25
C ASN A 360 -11.81 -16.71 8.85
N ARG A 361 -12.73 -17.29 9.62
CA ARG A 361 -14.18 -17.16 9.42
C ARG A 361 -14.63 -15.71 9.53
N LEU A 362 -14.21 -14.98 10.56
CA LEU A 362 -14.57 -13.59 10.76
C LEU A 362 -14.07 -12.69 9.63
N VAL A 363 -12.80 -12.86 9.22
CA VAL A 363 -12.22 -12.11 8.08
C VAL A 363 -12.97 -12.45 6.78
N TYR A 364 -13.23 -13.73 6.53
CA TYR A 364 -13.95 -14.19 5.34
C TYR A 364 -15.36 -13.62 5.27
N ILE A 365 -16.13 -13.71 6.37
CA ILE A 365 -17.49 -13.17 6.48
C ILE A 365 -17.46 -11.66 6.25
N TYR A 366 -16.55 -10.94 6.90
CA TYR A 366 -16.43 -9.49 6.75
C TYR A 366 -16.20 -9.08 5.29
N LEU A 367 -15.22 -9.71 4.63
CA LEU A 367 -14.89 -9.39 3.24
C LEU A 367 -16.05 -9.68 2.27
N HIS A 368 -16.71 -10.84 2.40
CA HIS A 368 -17.82 -11.21 1.53
C HIS A 368 -19.06 -10.36 1.81
N LEU A 369 -19.40 -10.13 3.08
CA LEU A 369 -20.54 -9.29 3.44
C LEU A 369 -20.34 -7.87 2.91
N TYR A 370 -19.15 -7.29 3.08
CA TYR A 370 -18.87 -5.97 2.53
C TYR A 370 -18.93 -5.97 1.00
N PHE A 371 -18.37 -6.98 0.34
CA PHE A 371 -18.41 -7.13 -1.11
C PHE A 371 -19.85 -7.11 -1.66
N PHE A 372 -20.72 -7.98 -1.13
CA PHE A 372 -22.11 -8.09 -1.60
C PHE A 372 -22.98 -6.89 -1.22
N VAL A 373 -22.90 -6.45 0.04
CA VAL A 373 -23.63 -5.25 0.50
C VAL A 373 -23.17 -4.04 -0.32
N GLY A 374 -21.88 -3.98 -0.63
CA GLY A 374 -21.33 -2.87 -1.36
C GLY A 374 -21.77 -2.81 -2.82
N ILE A 375 -21.79 -3.96 -3.50
CA ILE A 375 -22.38 -4.07 -4.85
C ILE A 375 -23.85 -3.69 -4.84
N ALA A 376 -24.64 -4.27 -3.94
CA ALA A 376 -26.07 -4.02 -3.88
C ALA A 376 -26.37 -2.52 -3.67
N ALA A 377 -25.61 -1.85 -2.82
CA ALA A 377 -25.86 -0.45 -2.53
C ALA A 377 -25.30 0.50 -3.61
N PHE A 378 -24.16 0.18 -4.24
CA PHE A 378 -23.68 0.92 -5.42
C PHE A 378 -24.64 0.83 -6.61
N SER A 379 -25.13 -0.38 -6.93
CA SER A 379 -26.01 -0.61 -8.08
C SER A 379 -27.39 0.04 -7.94
N ASN A 380 -27.87 0.25 -6.73
CA ASN A 380 -29.17 0.90 -6.49
C ASN A 380 -29.12 2.43 -6.49
N PHE A 381 -27.97 3.03 -6.87
CA PHE A 381 -27.71 4.47 -6.72
C PHE A 381 -28.07 4.98 -5.32
N LEU A 382 -28.05 4.07 -4.34
CA LEU A 382 -28.04 4.51 -2.97
C LEU A 382 -26.78 5.36 -2.85
N PRO A 383 -26.84 6.42 -2.05
CA PRO A 383 -25.70 7.28 -1.80
C PRO A 383 -24.59 6.47 -1.13
N TRP A 384 -23.83 5.83 -1.98
CA TRP A 384 -22.80 4.85 -1.72
C TRP A 384 -21.48 5.37 -2.31
N THR A 385 -21.50 6.59 -2.84
CA THR A 385 -20.41 7.34 -3.46
C THR A 385 -20.27 8.72 -2.89
#